data_AF-A0A6P4CHT6-F1
#
_entry.id   AF-A0A6P4CHT6-F1
#
_cell.length_a   1.000
_cell.length_b   1.000
_cell.length_c   1.000
_cell.angle_alpha   90.00
_cell.angle_beta   90.00
_cell.angle_gamma   90.00
#
_symmetry.space_group_name_H-M   'P 1'
#
loop_
_entity.id
_entity.type
_entity.pdbx_description
1 polymer ?
#
loop_
_entity_poly.entity_id
_entity_poly.type
_entity_poly.pdbx_seq_one_letter_code
_entity_poly.pdbx_strand_id
1 'polypeptide(L)'
;MSYFIKSFSNALDKSNEKSYKAFMLSKLVPVVGNICESNLGLDEDSSNVILDEVDVIVNSAANTTFDERYDTAININTKGPCRLMSIAKKCKKLKLFLHVSTAYVNGQRQGRIMERPFSIGDCIAREKSISEIPQSFLPALDIEGEINMVSNYNGNIEDNLLAQKMREMGLERARRYGWQDTYVFTKAMGEMMIDKLREDIPVVVIRPSVIESTFKEPFPGWMEGNRMMDPIVLCYGKGQLTGFLVDPNGVLDVVPSDMVVNATLAAMARHGMDQKRDINVYQIASSVVNPLVFQDLARLLYEHYSSSPCIDSKGRPIQVPLMKLFSSTEEFSGHLWRDAIQKSGFTAMASSKGKMSQKLENICRKSVEQAKYLANIYEPYTFYGGRFDNSNTERLMEIMSEEEKREFGFDVKAIDWKDYITNVHIPGLRRHVMKGRGMGS
;
A
#
# COMPACT_ATOMS: atom_id res chain seq x y z
N MET A 1 -4.89 -9.55 21.74
CA MET A 1 -5.73 -10.76 21.61
C MET A 1 -7.20 -10.46 21.30
N SER A 2 -7.94 -9.74 22.18
CA SER A 2 -9.38 -9.51 22.02
C SER A 2 -9.77 -8.82 20.70
N TYR A 3 -8.99 -7.82 20.23
CA TYR A 3 -9.21 -7.15 18.95
C TYR A 3 -9.04 -8.07 17.74
N PHE A 4 -7.93 -8.80 17.66
CA PHE A 4 -7.64 -9.76 16.58
C PHE A 4 -8.69 -10.88 16.50
N ILE A 5 -9.07 -11.45 17.66
CA ILE A 5 -10.10 -12.49 17.72
C ILE A 5 -11.47 -11.92 17.34
N LYS A 6 -11.81 -10.69 17.74
CA LYS A 6 -13.10 -10.04 17.44
C LYS A 6 -13.24 -9.65 15.97
N SER A 7 -12.16 -9.22 15.32
CA SER A 7 -12.19 -8.88 13.89
C SER A 7 -12.49 -10.11 13.01
N PHE A 8 -11.98 -11.29 13.42
CA PHE A 8 -12.26 -12.58 12.76
C PHE A 8 -13.53 -13.29 13.26
N SER A 9 -13.93 -13.15 14.53
CA SER A 9 -15.15 -13.85 15.02
C SER A 9 -16.44 -13.24 14.47
N ASN A 10 -16.44 -11.95 14.14
CA ASN A 10 -17.55 -11.32 13.42
C ASN A 10 -17.71 -11.83 11.97
N ALA A 11 -16.70 -12.52 11.43
CA ALA A 11 -16.65 -13.05 10.06
C ALA A 11 -17.12 -14.50 9.93
N LEU A 12 -17.02 -15.28 11.01
CA LEU A 12 -17.33 -16.70 11.04
C LEU A 12 -18.72 -16.94 11.64
N ASP A 13 -19.38 -18.01 11.18
CA ASP A 13 -20.71 -18.39 11.66
C ASP A 13 -20.74 -18.48 13.21
N LYS A 14 -21.67 -17.74 13.83
CA LYS A 14 -21.78 -17.57 15.29
C LYS A 14 -21.94 -18.89 16.03
N SER A 15 -22.37 -19.94 15.33
CA SER A 15 -22.52 -21.32 15.83
C SER A 15 -21.20 -21.93 16.31
N ASN A 16 -20.04 -21.46 15.81
CA ASN A 16 -18.71 -22.03 16.10
C ASN A 16 -17.74 -21.07 16.81
N GLU A 17 -18.20 -19.89 17.25
CA GLU A 17 -17.34 -18.83 17.81
C GLU A 17 -16.51 -19.28 19.03
N LYS A 18 -17.09 -20.10 19.92
CA LYS A 18 -16.37 -20.62 21.09
C LYS A 18 -15.26 -21.60 20.71
N SER A 19 -15.55 -22.50 19.77
CA SER A 19 -14.59 -23.48 19.27
C SER A 19 -13.45 -22.79 18.53
N TYR A 20 -13.78 -21.84 17.66
CA TYR A 20 -12.80 -21.04 16.94
C TYR A 20 -11.92 -20.21 17.88
N LYS A 21 -12.52 -19.56 18.89
CA LYS A 21 -11.76 -18.81 19.89
C LYS A 21 -10.81 -19.72 20.68
N ALA A 22 -11.26 -20.90 21.10
CA ALA A 22 -10.41 -21.87 21.76
C ALA A 22 -9.25 -22.33 20.86
N PHE A 23 -9.54 -22.62 19.59
CA PHE A 23 -8.53 -22.95 18.59
C PHE A 23 -7.49 -21.83 18.43
N MET A 24 -7.92 -20.58 18.25
CA MET A 24 -7.01 -19.44 18.11
C MET A 24 -6.15 -19.23 19.37
N LEU A 25 -6.74 -19.35 20.57
CA LEU A 25 -6.00 -19.26 21.83
C LEU A 25 -4.98 -20.39 22.01
N SER A 26 -5.19 -21.55 21.37
CA SER A 26 -4.24 -22.67 21.39
C SER A 26 -3.05 -22.49 20.43
N LYS A 27 -3.15 -21.56 19.48
CA LYS A 27 -2.15 -21.34 18.43
C LYS A 27 -1.43 -19.99 18.53
N LEU A 28 -2.07 -18.98 19.12
CA LEU A 28 -1.53 -17.63 19.18
C LEU A 28 -0.89 -17.35 20.54
N VAL A 29 0.38 -16.91 20.51
CA VAL A 29 1.08 -16.38 21.69
C VAL A 29 1.42 -14.91 21.39
N PRO A 30 0.74 -13.94 22.02
CA PRO A 30 1.03 -12.53 21.80
C PRO A 30 2.31 -12.15 22.54
N VAL A 31 3.21 -11.46 21.85
CA VAL A 31 4.47 -10.96 22.41
C VAL A 31 4.49 -9.45 22.25
N VAL A 32 4.86 -8.74 23.31
CA VAL A 32 5.01 -7.27 23.29
C VAL A 32 6.38 -6.95 22.72
N GLY A 33 6.45 -6.03 21.77
CA GLY A 33 7.70 -5.60 21.17
C GLY A 33 7.52 -4.41 20.23
N ASN A 34 8.64 -3.80 19.86
CA ASN A 34 8.74 -2.66 18.97
C ASN A 34 9.95 -2.83 18.05
N ILE A 35 9.72 -2.89 16.74
CA ILE A 35 10.77 -3.08 15.74
C ILE A 35 11.79 -1.93 15.68
N CYS A 36 11.46 -0.78 16.27
CA CYS A 36 12.35 0.37 16.41
C CYS A 36 13.41 0.20 17.50
N GLU A 37 13.21 -0.73 18.43
CA GLU A 37 14.02 -0.86 19.65
C GLU A 37 15.08 -1.96 19.52
N SER A 38 16.16 -1.85 20.31
CA SER A 38 17.14 -2.93 20.45
C SER A 38 16.46 -4.22 20.93
N ASN A 39 16.87 -5.36 20.38
CA ASN A 39 16.22 -6.65 20.62
C ASN A 39 14.70 -6.65 20.38
N LEU A 40 14.20 -5.74 19.52
CA LEU A 40 12.79 -5.53 19.24
C LEU A 40 11.95 -5.20 20.47
N GLY A 41 12.55 -4.69 21.56
CA GLY A 41 11.84 -4.44 22.82
C GLY A 41 11.30 -5.70 23.49
N LEU A 42 11.83 -6.89 23.12
CA LEU A 42 11.43 -8.16 23.72
C LEU A 42 12.05 -8.32 25.11
N ASP A 43 11.26 -8.85 26.04
CA ASP A 43 11.77 -9.36 27.31
C ASP A 43 12.63 -10.62 27.09
N GLU A 44 13.45 -10.95 28.09
CA GLU A 44 14.43 -12.04 28.00
C GLU A 44 13.77 -13.41 27.82
N ASP A 45 12.66 -13.68 28.51
CA ASP A 45 11.95 -14.96 28.43
C ASP A 45 11.36 -15.16 27.04
N SER A 46 10.63 -14.17 26.52
CA SER A 46 10.08 -14.19 25.15
C SER A 46 11.19 -14.31 24.11
N SER A 47 12.30 -13.59 24.28
CA SER A 47 13.45 -13.66 23.39
C SER A 47 14.05 -15.06 23.35
N ASN A 48 14.25 -15.71 24.49
CA ASN A 48 14.81 -17.07 24.56
C ASN A 48 13.92 -18.10 23.85
N VAL A 49 12.61 -18.06 24.07
CA VAL A 49 11.66 -18.94 23.37
C VAL A 49 11.71 -18.70 21.86
N ILE A 50 11.73 -17.44 21.42
CA ILE A 50 11.81 -17.10 19.99
C ILE A 50 13.09 -17.65 19.35
N LEU A 51 14.23 -17.48 20.02
CA LEU A 51 15.52 -17.96 19.52
C LEU A 51 15.59 -19.50 19.44
N ASP A 52 14.90 -20.20 20.33
CA ASP A 52 14.97 -21.66 20.43
C ASP A 52 13.95 -22.39 19.57
N GLU A 53 12.78 -21.78 19.33
CA GLU A 53 11.62 -22.48 18.75
C GLU A 53 11.15 -21.95 17.39
N VAL A 54 11.57 -20.76 16.94
CA VAL A 54 11.03 -20.21 15.68
C VAL A 54 11.65 -20.86 14.44
N ASP A 55 10.82 -21.49 13.63
CA ASP A 55 11.17 -22.03 12.31
C ASP A 55 11.08 -20.98 11.19
N VAL A 56 10.13 -20.04 11.25
CA VAL A 56 9.89 -19.06 10.18
C VAL A 56 9.61 -17.69 10.78
N ILE A 57 10.27 -16.67 10.25
CA ILE A 57 9.98 -15.27 10.58
C ILE A 57 9.26 -14.62 9.40
N VAL A 58 8.06 -14.09 9.65
CA VAL A 58 7.31 -13.28 8.68
C VAL A 58 7.37 -11.81 9.09
N ASN A 59 8.18 -11.04 8.39
CA ASN A 59 8.33 -9.61 8.60
C ASN A 59 7.31 -8.81 7.78
N SER A 60 6.18 -8.46 8.40
CA SER A 60 5.17 -7.57 7.83
C SER A 60 5.08 -6.21 8.54
N ALA A 61 5.97 -5.93 9.51
CA ALA A 61 5.99 -4.66 10.21
C ALA A 61 6.57 -3.55 9.30
N ALA A 62 5.80 -2.48 9.11
CA ALA A 62 6.20 -1.34 8.29
C ALA A 62 5.42 -0.09 8.67
N ASN A 63 5.98 1.07 8.33
CA ASN A 63 5.22 2.29 8.17
C ASN A 63 4.89 2.44 6.68
N THR A 64 3.61 2.56 6.35
CA THR A 64 3.10 2.65 4.97
C THR A 64 2.63 4.06 4.60
N THR A 65 3.00 5.07 5.39
CA THR A 65 2.64 6.47 5.17
C THR A 65 3.61 7.09 4.19
N PHE A 66 3.12 7.56 3.03
CA PHE A 66 3.96 8.05 1.94
C PHE A 66 4.76 9.31 2.29
N ASP A 67 4.20 10.16 3.16
CA ASP A 67 4.80 11.42 3.57
C ASP A 67 5.38 11.38 4.99
N GLU A 68 5.72 10.20 5.54
CA GLU A 68 6.29 10.08 6.89
C GLU A 68 7.63 10.81 7.04
N ARG A 69 7.96 11.24 8.27
CA ARG A 69 9.29 11.75 8.61
C ARG A 69 10.37 10.72 8.22
N TYR A 70 11.41 11.21 7.56
CA TYR A 70 12.45 10.33 7.03
C TYR A 70 13.19 9.51 8.08
N ASP A 71 13.51 10.12 9.24
CA ASP A 71 14.12 9.43 10.38
C ASP A 71 13.28 8.25 10.89
N THR A 72 11.97 8.46 10.99
CA THR A 72 10.98 7.46 11.43
C THR A 72 10.84 6.35 10.39
N ALA A 73 10.73 6.72 9.11
CA ALA A 73 10.64 5.77 8.00
C ALA A 73 11.90 4.89 7.89
N ILE A 74 13.10 5.47 7.99
CA ILE A 74 14.37 4.71 8.04
C ILE A 74 14.38 3.77 9.25
N ASN A 75 13.99 4.27 10.42
CA ASN A 75 14.10 3.49 11.65
C ASN A 75 13.21 2.23 11.63
N ILE A 76 12.05 2.31 10.98
CA ILE A 76 11.09 1.21 10.85
C ILE A 76 11.41 0.36 9.61
N ASN A 77 11.39 0.95 8.41
CA ASN A 77 11.40 0.20 7.16
C ASN A 77 12.80 -0.25 6.73
N THR A 78 13.87 0.44 7.17
CA THR A 78 15.25 0.07 6.85
C THR A 78 15.92 -0.64 8.03
N LYS A 79 16.02 0.03 9.18
CA LYS A 79 16.70 -0.52 10.38
C LYS A 79 15.89 -1.64 11.03
N GLY A 80 14.56 -1.61 10.94
CA GLY A 80 13.70 -2.65 11.49
C GLY A 80 14.00 -4.04 10.93
N PRO A 81 14.01 -4.22 9.60
CA PRO A 81 14.50 -5.45 8.98
C PRO A 81 15.91 -5.86 9.42
N CYS A 82 16.85 -4.92 9.59
CA CYS A 82 18.20 -5.24 10.09
C CYS A 82 18.17 -5.84 11.51
N ARG A 83 17.36 -5.27 12.41
CA ARG A 83 17.22 -5.77 13.79
C ARG A 83 16.57 -7.15 13.81
N LEU A 84 15.52 -7.34 13.02
CA LEU A 84 14.84 -8.62 12.92
C LEU A 84 15.75 -9.69 12.29
N MET A 85 16.55 -9.34 11.28
CA MET A 85 17.57 -10.23 10.71
C MET A 85 18.66 -10.57 11.73
N SER A 86 19.03 -9.63 12.61
CA SER A 86 19.99 -9.89 13.68
C SER A 86 19.48 -10.92 14.71
N ILE A 87 18.17 -11.00 14.92
CA ILE A 87 17.54 -12.06 15.73
C ILE A 87 17.43 -13.35 14.92
N ALA A 88 17.02 -13.26 13.66
CA ALA A 88 16.92 -14.40 12.75
C ALA A 88 18.22 -15.23 12.70
N LYS A 89 19.37 -14.56 12.65
CA LYS A 89 20.70 -15.21 12.69
C LYS A 89 21.04 -15.94 13.99
N LYS A 90 20.34 -15.62 15.08
CA LYS A 90 20.51 -16.26 16.38
C LYS A 90 19.51 -17.40 16.60
N CYS A 91 18.45 -17.50 15.76
CA CYS A 91 17.44 -18.53 15.88
C CYS A 91 18.02 -19.91 15.50
N LYS A 92 17.91 -20.89 16.40
CA LYS A 92 18.50 -22.23 16.24
C LYS A 92 17.83 -23.08 15.17
N LYS A 93 16.52 -22.87 14.94
CA LYS A 93 15.68 -23.69 14.07
C LYS A 93 15.22 -22.94 12.81
N LEU A 94 15.69 -21.73 12.57
CA LEU A 94 15.17 -20.90 11.48
C LEU A 94 15.43 -21.55 10.11
N LYS A 95 14.35 -21.72 9.35
CA LYS A 95 14.33 -22.29 8.00
C LYS A 95 14.12 -21.22 6.94
N LEU A 96 13.38 -20.16 7.27
CA LEU A 96 12.99 -19.14 6.30
C LEU A 96 12.77 -17.78 6.96
N PHE A 97 13.26 -16.73 6.29
CA PHE A 97 12.90 -15.35 6.59
C PHE A 97 12.07 -14.77 5.44
N LEU A 98 10.80 -14.45 5.70
CA LEU A 98 9.93 -13.81 4.73
C LEU A 98 9.81 -12.32 5.02
N HIS A 99 9.98 -11.48 3.99
CA HIS A 99 9.79 -10.03 4.07
C HIS A 99 8.65 -9.57 3.17
N VAL A 100 7.65 -8.91 3.76
CA VAL A 100 6.61 -8.22 2.99
C VAL A 100 7.12 -6.84 2.63
N SER A 101 7.26 -6.59 1.33
CA SER A 101 7.66 -5.33 0.72
C SER A 101 6.48 -4.73 -0.08
N THR A 102 6.74 -4.09 -1.21
CA THR A 102 5.73 -3.60 -2.16
C THR A 102 6.31 -3.66 -3.57
N ALA A 103 5.48 -3.87 -4.59
CA ALA A 103 5.94 -3.83 -5.98
C ALA A 103 6.48 -2.44 -6.37
N TYR A 104 6.07 -1.38 -5.67
CA TYR A 104 6.52 -0.01 -5.94
C TYR A 104 7.93 0.31 -5.44
N VAL A 105 8.61 -0.61 -4.74
CA VAL A 105 10.07 -0.51 -4.51
C VAL A 105 10.85 -0.45 -5.82
N ASN A 106 10.25 -0.84 -6.94
CA ASN A 106 10.82 -0.63 -8.27
C ASN A 106 10.84 0.85 -8.71
N GLY A 107 10.46 1.78 -7.83
CA GLY A 107 10.63 3.22 -7.99
C GLY A 107 10.08 3.72 -9.33
N GLN A 108 10.82 4.58 -10.01
CA GLN A 108 10.37 5.22 -11.24
C GLN A 108 10.64 4.41 -12.53
N ARG A 109 10.92 3.10 -12.43
CA ARG A 109 11.09 2.22 -13.60
C ARG A 109 9.82 2.25 -14.48
N GLN A 110 10.00 2.08 -15.79
CA GLN A 110 8.94 2.12 -16.80
C GLN A 110 8.88 0.80 -17.56
N GLY A 111 7.74 0.50 -18.19
CA GLY A 111 7.56 -0.72 -18.95
C GLY A 111 7.42 -1.97 -18.06
N ARG A 112 7.73 -3.15 -18.60
CA ARG A 112 7.63 -4.41 -17.86
C ARG A 112 8.79 -4.56 -16.88
N ILE A 113 8.48 -4.73 -15.59
CA ILE A 113 9.44 -4.75 -14.49
C ILE A 113 9.50 -6.17 -13.92
N MET A 114 10.65 -6.81 -14.07
CA MET A 114 10.89 -8.19 -13.66
C MET A 114 11.08 -8.35 -12.14
N GLU A 115 10.70 -9.51 -11.62
CA GLU A 115 10.92 -9.92 -10.24
C GLU A 115 12.42 -10.17 -9.96
N ARG A 116 13.13 -9.11 -9.59
CA ARG A 116 14.56 -9.15 -9.27
C ARG A 116 14.84 -8.65 -7.85
N PRO A 117 15.73 -9.32 -7.10
CA PRO A 117 16.21 -8.80 -5.82
C PRO A 117 17.03 -7.53 -6.04
N PHE A 118 17.14 -6.70 -5.00
CA PHE A 118 18.08 -5.59 -4.99
C PHE A 118 19.43 -6.05 -4.43
N SER A 119 20.49 -5.41 -4.90
CA SER A 119 21.83 -5.48 -4.31
C SER A 119 22.15 -4.19 -3.57
N ILE A 120 23.10 -4.28 -2.63
CA ILE A 120 23.54 -3.10 -1.88
C ILE A 120 24.08 -2.01 -2.82
N GLY A 121 23.58 -0.79 -2.66
CA GLY A 121 23.99 0.36 -3.47
C GLY A 121 23.19 0.58 -4.76
N ASP A 122 22.22 -0.28 -5.07
CA ASP A 122 21.31 -0.11 -6.20
C ASP A 122 20.62 1.26 -6.15
N CYS A 123 20.51 1.87 -7.33
CA CYS A 123 19.98 3.22 -7.49
C CYS A 123 19.26 3.32 -8.83
N ILE A 124 17.93 3.51 -8.79
CA ILE A 124 17.08 3.50 -9.99
C ILE A 124 17.38 4.71 -10.87
N ALA A 125 17.81 5.84 -10.31
CA ALA A 125 18.20 7.01 -11.08
C ALA A 125 19.35 6.68 -12.07
N ARG A 126 20.25 5.74 -11.73
CA ARG A 126 21.35 5.30 -12.60
C ARG A 126 20.87 4.48 -13.80
N GLU A 127 19.75 3.79 -13.66
CA GLU A 127 19.18 2.95 -14.73
C GLU A 127 18.60 3.79 -15.87
N LYS A 128 18.15 5.02 -15.58
CA LYS A 128 17.64 5.97 -16.57
C LYS A 128 18.75 6.58 -17.44
N SER A 129 20.01 6.55 -16.99
CA SER A 129 21.13 7.28 -17.61
C SER A 129 21.81 6.54 -18.76
N ILE A 130 21.13 5.62 -19.45
CA ILE A 130 21.72 4.87 -20.57
C ILE A 130 22.10 5.79 -21.76
N SER A 131 21.64 7.05 -21.81
CA SER A 131 21.90 7.92 -22.97
C SER A 131 22.54 9.30 -22.76
N GLU A 132 22.60 9.94 -21.57
CA GLU A 132 23.05 11.36 -21.51
C GLU A 132 23.94 11.78 -20.33
N ILE A 133 24.15 10.95 -19.30
CA ILE A 133 25.04 11.28 -18.16
C ILE A 133 25.96 10.08 -17.89
N PRO A 134 27.29 10.26 -17.81
CA PRO A 134 28.18 9.16 -17.44
C PRO A 134 27.77 8.61 -16.06
N GLN A 135 27.59 7.29 -15.93
CA GLN A 135 27.19 6.62 -14.69
C GLN A 135 28.08 6.99 -13.48
N SER A 136 29.31 7.46 -13.72
CA SER A 136 30.24 7.96 -12.72
C SER A 136 29.78 9.21 -11.95
N PHE A 137 28.80 9.97 -12.46
CA PHE A 137 28.32 11.21 -11.81
C PHE A 137 27.10 11.00 -10.89
N LEU A 138 26.43 9.86 -10.96
CA LEU A 138 25.33 9.54 -10.04
C LEU A 138 25.88 8.70 -8.88
N PRO A 139 25.74 9.10 -7.61
CA PRO A 139 26.27 8.34 -6.49
C PRO A 139 25.52 7.02 -6.30
N ALA A 140 26.23 5.99 -5.85
CA ALA A 140 25.61 4.77 -5.38
C ALA A 140 24.77 5.11 -4.14
N LEU A 141 23.74 4.33 -3.86
CA LEU A 141 22.97 4.53 -2.64
C LEU A 141 23.79 4.06 -1.43
N ASP A 142 24.34 5.01 -0.67
CA ASP A 142 24.99 4.72 0.60
C ASP A 142 23.96 4.70 1.74
N ILE A 143 23.36 3.53 1.97
CA ILE A 143 22.34 3.33 2.99
C ILE A 143 22.87 3.66 4.40
N GLU A 144 24.13 3.34 4.69
CA GLU A 144 24.73 3.64 6.00
C GLU A 144 24.94 5.14 6.16
N GLY A 145 25.34 5.83 5.09
CA GLY A 145 25.35 7.28 5.01
C GLY A 145 23.99 7.92 5.27
N GLU A 146 22.92 7.39 4.66
CA GLU A 146 21.54 7.85 4.92
C GLU A 146 21.16 7.68 6.40
N ILE A 147 21.44 6.51 6.98
CA ILE A 147 21.15 6.19 8.38
C ILE A 147 21.92 7.13 9.32
N ASN A 148 23.21 7.35 9.07
CA ASN A 148 24.06 8.21 9.88
C ASN A 148 23.63 9.68 9.77
N MET A 149 23.24 10.12 8.57
CA MET A 149 22.77 11.48 8.33
C MET A 149 21.50 11.79 9.14
N VAL A 150 20.50 10.91 9.14
CA VAL A 150 19.29 11.13 9.95
C VAL A 150 19.54 10.98 11.44
N SER A 151 20.46 10.09 11.86
CA SER A 151 20.77 9.87 13.27
C SER A 151 21.53 11.03 13.91
N ASN A 152 22.36 11.75 13.13
CA ASN A 152 23.16 12.88 13.59
C ASN A 152 22.47 14.23 13.41
N TYR A 153 21.20 14.26 12.99
CA TYR A 153 20.45 15.48 12.77
C TYR A 153 20.06 16.11 14.12
N ASN A 154 21.00 16.81 14.76
CA ASN A 154 20.85 17.49 16.05
C ASN A 154 20.50 18.98 15.87
N GLY A 155 19.41 19.27 15.17
CA GLY A 155 18.89 20.64 15.09
C GLY A 155 18.14 21.02 16.38
N ASN A 156 18.56 22.08 17.08
CA ASN A 156 17.71 22.78 18.06
C ASN A 156 16.55 23.47 17.32
N ILE A 157 15.57 22.68 16.89
CA ILE A 157 14.46 23.08 16.05
C ILE A 157 13.17 22.70 16.79
N GLU A 158 12.16 23.57 16.78
CA GLU A 158 10.82 23.22 17.27
C GLU A 158 10.30 21.94 16.58
N ASP A 159 9.70 21.03 17.36
CA ASP A 159 9.33 19.67 16.91
C ASP A 159 8.52 19.64 15.59
N ASN A 160 7.62 20.61 15.40
CA ASN A 160 6.80 20.71 14.19
C ASN A 160 7.63 21.07 12.95
N LEU A 161 8.57 22.01 13.08
CA LEU A 161 9.44 22.41 11.98
C LEU A 161 10.44 21.30 11.64
N LEU A 162 10.91 20.56 12.65
CA LEU A 162 11.73 19.37 12.46
C LEU A 162 10.96 18.30 11.68
N ALA A 163 9.72 18.02 12.06
CA ALA A 163 8.88 17.04 11.38
C ALA A 163 8.68 17.40 9.90
N GLN A 164 8.38 18.66 9.59
CA GLN A 164 8.23 19.11 8.20
C GLN A 164 9.54 18.94 7.40
N LYS A 165 10.67 19.40 7.94
CA LYS A 165 11.99 19.25 7.29
C LYS A 165 12.35 17.79 7.03
N MET A 166 12.01 16.89 7.96
CA MET A 166 12.26 15.46 7.79
C MET A 166 11.40 14.84 6.69
N ARG A 167 10.17 15.30 6.49
CA ARG A 167 9.31 14.85 5.38
C ARG A 167 9.85 15.34 4.03
N GLU A 168 10.21 16.62 3.97
CA GLU A 168 10.81 17.23 2.77
C GLU A 168 12.13 16.55 2.39
N MET A 169 13.00 16.30 3.38
CA MET A 169 14.26 15.59 3.18
C MET A 169 14.02 14.18 2.63
N GLY A 170 13.13 13.39 3.26
CA GLY A 170 12.85 12.03 2.80
C GLY A 170 12.37 11.98 1.35
N LEU A 171 11.53 12.93 0.95
CA LEU A 171 11.04 13.03 -0.42
C LEU A 171 12.16 13.43 -1.39
N GLU A 172 13.01 14.39 -1.01
CA GLU A 172 14.17 14.81 -1.79
C GLU A 172 15.14 13.64 -2.02
N ARG A 173 15.46 12.88 -0.96
CA ARG A 173 16.35 11.71 -1.05
C ARG A 173 15.75 10.65 -1.95
N ALA A 174 14.47 10.30 -1.77
CA ALA A 174 13.79 9.31 -2.61
C ALA A 174 13.90 9.68 -4.11
N ARG A 175 13.54 10.93 -4.45
CA ARG A 175 13.61 11.42 -5.84
C ARG A 175 15.02 11.43 -6.39
N ARG A 176 16.01 11.83 -5.58
CA ARG A 176 17.44 11.83 -5.96
C ARG A 176 17.92 10.45 -6.41
N TYR A 177 17.46 9.38 -5.75
CA TYR A 177 17.89 8.01 -6.05
C TYR A 177 16.94 7.27 -7.00
N GLY A 178 15.86 7.90 -7.46
CA GLY A 178 14.94 7.35 -8.47
C GLY A 178 13.68 6.67 -7.92
N TRP A 179 13.32 6.95 -6.67
CA TRP A 179 12.08 6.52 -6.03
C TRP A 179 11.05 7.66 -5.96
N GLN A 180 9.77 7.29 -5.94
CA GLN A 180 8.63 8.21 -6.00
C GLN A 180 8.44 8.98 -4.68
N ASP A 181 8.57 8.26 -3.55
CA ASP A 181 8.34 8.75 -2.20
C ASP A 181 9.21 8.03 -1.15
N THR A 182 9.16 8.54 0.08
CA THR A 182 9.95 8.04 1.21
C THR A 182 9.60 6.61 1.62
N TYR A 183 8.33 6.22 1.48
CA TYR A 183 7.88 4.88 1.84
C TYR A 183 8.55 3.83 0.95
N VAL A 184 8.39 3.94 -0.38
CA VAL A 184 8.94 2.94 -1.30
C VAL A 184 10.48 2.94 -1.29
N PHE A 185 11.09 4.10 -1.04
CA PHE A 185 12.53 4.25 -0.93
C PHE A 185 13.08 3.53 0.30
N THR A 186 12.49 3.73 1.48
CA THR A 186 12.94 3.08 2.72
C THR A 186 12.64 1.57 2.71
N LYS A 187 11.57 1.12 2.05
CA LYS A 187 11.31 -0.30 1.80
C LYS A 187 12.37 -0.93 0.89
N ALA A 188 12.78 -0.26 -0.18
CA ALA A 188 13.87 -0.73 -1.04
C ALA A 188 15.20 -0.82 -0.27
N MET A 189 15.52 0.18 0.56
CA MET A 189 16.68 0.11 1.45
C MET A 189 16.60 -1.07 2.43
N GLY A 190 15.42 -1.35 2.99
CA GLY A 190 15.19 -2.52 3.84
C GLY A 190 15.50 -3.84 3.13
N GLU A 191 15.08 -4.00 1.87
CA GLU A 191 15.41 -5.18 1.07
C GLU A 191 16.92 -5.32 0.82
N MET A 192 17.60 -4.24 0.46
CA MET A 192 19.06 -4.24 0.26
C MET A 192 19.82 -4.61 1.53
N MET A 193 19.34 -4.13 2.69
CA MET A 193 19.94 -4.46 3.97
C MET A 193 19.68 -5.92 4.37
N ILE A 194 18.52 -6.49 4.02
CA ILE A 194 18.26 -7.92 4.20
C ILE A 194 19.27 -8.74 3.38
N ASP A 195 19.43 -8.44 2.09
CA ASP A 195 20.39 -9.15 1.23
C ASP A 195 21.82 -9.05 1.77
N LYS A 196 22.23 -7.85 2.20
CA LYS A 196 23.54 -7.63 2.83
C LYS A 196 23.76 -8.45 4.11
N LEU A 197 22.73 -8.62 4.93
CA LEU A 197 22.87 -9.14 6.31
C LEU A 197 22.50 -10.61 6.50
N ARG A 198 21.75 -11.21 5.56
CA ARG A 198 21.11 -12.53 5.73
C ARG A 198 22.08 -13.71 5.84
N GLU A 199 23.32 -13.54 5.37
CA GLU A 199 24.29 -14.64 5.26
C GLU A 199 23.69 -15.82 4.48
N ASP A 200 23.60 -17.00 5.10
CA ASP A 200 23.04 -18.21 4.49
C ASP A 200 21.52 -18.36 4.65
N ILE A 201 20.85 -17.45 5.38
CA ILE A 201 19.40 -17.55 5.66
C ILE A 201 18.60 -17.43 4.35
N PRO A 202 17.76 -18.44 4.00
CA PRO A 202 16.83 -18.34 2.87
C PRO A 202 15.87 -17.16 3.05
N VAL A 203 15.69 -16.36 2.00
CA VAL A 203 14.79 -15.20 2.04
C VAL A 203 13.72 -15.29 0.95
N VAL A 204 12.48 -15.02 1.35
CA VAL A 204 11.39 -14.73 0.42
C VAL A 204 11.00 -13.27 0.56
N VAL A 205 10.91 -12.54 -0.55
CA VAL A 205 10.39 -11.17 -0.59
C VAL A 205 9.07 -11.16 -1.33
N ILE A 206 8.00 -10.78 -0.63
CA ILE A 206 6.67 -10.62 -1.20
C ILE A 206 6.44 -9.14 -1.54
N ARG A 207 6.21 -8.83 -2.81
CA ARG A 207 5.99 -7.48 -3.33
C ARG A 207 4.56 -7.35 -3.88
N PRO A 208 3.56 -7.09 -3.03
CA PRO A 208 2.22 -6.79 -3.49
C PRO A 208 2.15 -5.40 -4.15
N SER A 209 1.27 -5.24 -5.14
CA SER A 209 0.85 -3.93 -5.64
C SER A 209 -0.20 -3.31 -4.69
N VAL A 210 -1.16 -2.53 -5.19
CA VAL A 210 -2.19 -1.90 -4.35
C VAL A 210 -3.11 -2.98 -3.79
N ILE A 211 -3.03 -3.20 -2.49
CA ILE A 211 -3.88 -4.17 -1.81
C ILE A 211 -5.25 -3.55 -1.53
N GLU A 212 -6.29 -4.17 -2.07
CA GLU A 212 -7.68 -3.81 -1.80
C GLU A 212 -8.41 -4.95 -1.07
N SER A 213 -9.73 -4.78 -0.90
CA SER A 213 -10.59 -5.74 -0.21
C SER A 213 -10.40 -7.18 -0.69
N THR A 214 -10.75 -8.12 0.17
CA THR A 214 -10.66 -9.55 -0.17
C THR A 214 -11.61 -9.93 -1.31
N PHE A 215 -11.16 -10.87 -2.14
CA PHE A 215 -11.94 -11.41 -3.24
C PHE A 215 -12.91 -12.49 -2.75
N LYS A 216 -12.42 -13.39 -1.88
CA LYS A 216 -13.14 -14.56 -1.39
C LYS A 216 -13.04 -14.72 0.12
N GLU A 217 -11.85 -14.64 0.71
CA GLU A 217 -11.62 -15.02 2.11
C GLU A 217 -11.17 -13.84 2.99
N PRO A 218 -11.64 -13.70 4.24
CA PRO A 218 -12.59 -14.58 4.93
C PRO A 218 -14.03 -14.49 4.40
N PHE A 219 -14.36 -13.41 3.69
CA PHE A 219 -15.57 -13.26 2.87
C PHE A 219 -15.37 -12.11 1.87
N PRO A 220 -16.05 -12.08 0.72
CA PRO A 220 -15.86 -11.05 -0.29
C PRO A 220 -16.08 -9.62 0.25
N GLY A 221 -15.15 -8.73 -0.04
CA GLY A 221 -15.23 -7.32 0.33
C GLY A 221 -14.77 -7.01 1.76
N TRP A 222 -14.23 -7.98 2.50
CA TRP A 222 -13.63 -7.69 3.81
C TRP A 222 -12.39 -6.82 3.64
N MET A 223 -12.30 -5.75 4.43
CA MET A 223 -11.17 -4.84 4.49
C MET A 223 -11.17 -4.05 5.79
N GLU A 224 -9.99 -3.54 6.16
CA GLU A 224 -9.81 -2.66 7.30
C GLU A 224 -9.00 -1.42 6.91
N GLY A 225 -9.57 -0.24 7.20
CA GLY A 225 -8.97 1.05 6.85
C GLY A 225 -9.43 1.59 5.50
N ASN A 226 -8.95 2.79 5.17
CA ASN A 226 -9.27 3.56 3.98
C ASN A 226 -7.94 3.90 3.30
N ARG A 227 -7.56 3.16 2.24
CA ARG A 227 -6.21 3.23 1.66
C ARG A 227 -6.27 3.46 0.15
N MET A 228 -5.23 4.11 -0.38
CA MET A 228 -4.95 4.34 -1.80
C MET A 228 -6.14 4.74 -2.70
N MET A 229 -6.90 3.78 -3.25
CA MET A 229 -8.04 4.06 -4.12
C MET A 229 -9.27 4.53 -3.33
N ASP A 230 -9.47 4.01 -2.12
CA ASP A 230 -10.67 4.20 -1.31
C ASP A 230 -11.07 5.66 -1.07
N PRO A 231 -10.15 6.60 -0.74
CA PRO A 231 -10.52 7.99 -0.52
C PRO A 231 -11.14 8.62 -1.77
N ILE A 232 -10.63 8.26 -2.96
CA ILE A 232 -11.12 8.77 -4.25
C ILE A 232 -12.51 8.20 -4.54
N VAL A 233 -12.70 6.89 -4.34
CA VAL A 233 -13.99 6.20 -4.51
C VAL A 233 -15.06 6.81 -3.60
N LEU A 234 -14.73 7.03 -2.33
CA LEU A 234 -15.65 7.61 -1.35
C LEU A 234 -15.96 9.08 -1.65
N CYS A 235 -14.96 9.89 -1.99
CA CYS A 235 -15.19 11.30 -2.35
C CYS A 235 -16.02 11.41 -3.63
N TYR A 236 -15.79 10.53 -4.62
CA TYR A 236 -16.59 10.45 -5.82
C TYR A 236 -18.05 10.08 -5.51
N GLY A 237 -18.27 8.98 -4.79
CA GLY A 237 -19.61 8.51 -4.42
C GLY A 237 -20.42 9.50 -3.58
N LYS A 238 -19.75 10.32 -2.78
CA LYS A 238 -20.37 11.42 -2.01
C LYS A 238 -20.61 12.69 -2.84
N GLY A 239 -20.29 12.67 -4.14
CA GLY A 239 -20.37 13.84 -5.01
C GLY A 239 -19.42 14.96 -4.61
N GLN A 240 -18.37 14.68 -3.85
CA GLN A 240 -17.35 15.66 -3.42
C GLN A 240 -16.25 15.83 -4.46
N LEU A 241 -16.04 14.82 -5.30
CA LEU A 241 -15.06 14.79 -6.36
C LEU A 241 -15.75 14.37 -7.66
N THR A 242 -15.60 15.13 -8.74
CA THR A 242 -16.24 14.85 -10.05
C THR A 242 -15.24 14.63 -11.17
N GLY A 243 -13.95 14.73 -10.85
CA GLY A 243 -12.85 14.39 -11.73
C GLY A 243 -11.56 14.22 -10.95
N PHE A 244 -10.54 13.65 -11.57
CA PHE A 244 -9.27 13.33 -10.91
C PHE A 244 -8.07 13.44 -11.86
N LEU A 245 -6.90 13.71 -11.30
CA LEU A 245 -5.64 13.87 -12.03
C LEU A 245 -4.96 12.50 -12.21
N VAL A 246 -4.94 12.01 -13.45
CA VAL A 246 -4.50 10.67 -13.81
C VAL A 246 -4.26 10.55 -15.31
N ASP A 247 -3.38 9.63 -15.73
CA ASP A 247 -3.35 9.18 -17.12
C ASP A 247 -4.59 8.33 -17.41
N PRO A 248 -5.51 8.73 -18.31
CA PRO A 248 -6.72 7.96 -18.61
C PRO A 248 -6.42 6.55 -19.12
N ASN A 249 -5.27 6.36 -19.78
CA ASN A 249 -4.79 5.07 -20.28
C ASN A 249 -3.83 4.38 -19.30
N GLY A 250 -3.55 5.01 -18.16
CA GLY A 250 -2.77 4.44 -17.07
C GLY A 250 -3.47 3.23 -16.48
N VAL A 251 -2.67 2.31 -15.93
CA VAL A 251 -3.15 1.11 -15.25
C VAL A 251 -3.01 1.30 -13.76
N LEU A 252 -4.09 1.06 -13.03
CA LEU A 252 -4.06 0.90 -11.59
C LEU A 252 -3.79 -0.57 -11.27
N ASP A 253 -2.61 -0.86 -10.69
CA ASP A 253 -2.26 -2.22 -10.32
C ASP A 253 -2.85 -2.58 -8.96
N VAL A 254 -3.97 -3.30 -8.98
CA VAL A 254 -4.71 -3.72 -7.78
C VAL A 254 -4.61 -5.23 -7.60
N VAL A 255 -4.52 -5.67 -6.34
CA VAL A 255 -4.66 -7.08 -5.95
C VAL A 255 -5.53 -7.23 -4.70
N PRO A 256 -6.40 -8.25 -4.63
CA PRO A 256 -7.14 -8.58 -3.41
C PRO A 256 -6.23 -9.07 -2.28
N SER A 257 -6.52 -8.67 -1.04
CA SER A 257 -5.73 -9.00 0.15
C SER A 257 -5.54 -10.50 0.39
N ASP A 258 -6.58 -11.30 0.16
CA ASP A 258 -6.53 -12.76 0.32
C ASP A 258 -5.64 -13.45 -0.70
N MET A 259 -5.61 -12.96 -1.94
CA MET A 259 -4.64 -13.46 -2.93
C MET A 259 -3.20 -13.18 -2.51
N VAL A 260 -2.94 -12.04 -1.85
CA VAL A 260 -1.61 -11.72 -1.30
C VAL A 260 -1.22 -12.68 -0.18
N VAL A 261 -2.15 -12.98 0.73
CA VAL A 261 -1.95 -13.94 1.83
C VAL A 261 -1.71 -15.34 1.27
N ASN A 262 -2.53 -15.79 0.32
CA ASN A 262 -2.41 -17.11 -0.27
C ASN A 262 -1.06 -17.32 -0.99
N ALA A 263 -0.63 -16.34 -1.80
CA ALA A 263 0.69 -16.38 -2.42
C ALA A 263 1.83 -16.37 -1.39
N THR A 264 1.68 -15.60 -0.30
CA THR A 264 2.65 -15.58 0.81
C THR A 264 2.77 -16.97 1.45
N LEU A 265 1.64 -17.62 1.76
CA LEU A 265 1.63 -18.96 2.35
C LEU A 265 2.21 -20.01 1.41
N ALA A 266 1.88 -19.95 0.12
CA ALA A 266 2.43 -20.86 -0.89
C ALA A 266 3.96 -20.69 -1.01
N ALA A 267 4.45 -19.44 -1.03
CA ALA A 267 5.89 -19.16 -1.08
C ALA A 267 6.60 -19.65 0.19
N MET A 268 5.97 -19.47 1.37
CA MET A 268 6.49 -19.99 2.63
C MET A 268 6.59 -21.51 2.63
N ALA A 269 5.55 -22.22 2.19
CA ALA A 269 5.54 -23.67 2.12
C ALA A 269 6.62 -24.18 1.16
N ARG A 270 6.75 -23.56 -0.02
CA ARG A 270 7.73 -23.94 -1.03
C ARG A 270 9.17 -23.81 -0.53
N HIS A 271 9.51 -22.66 0.06
CA HIS A 271 10.89 -22.33 0.42
C HIS A 271 11.28 -22.79 1.83
N GLY A 272 10.31 -22.96 2.73
CA GLY A 272 10.55 -23.55 4.05
C GLY A 272 10.98 -25.01 4.01
N MET A 273 10.64 -25.73 2.92
CA MET A 273 11.05 -27.11 2.68
C MET A 273 12.40 -27.21 1.94
N ASP A 274 12.61 -26.39 0.91
CA ASP A 274 13.79 -26.47 0.05
C ASP A 274 15.07 -25.87 0.66
N GLN A 275 14.94 -24.90 1.59
CA GLN A 275 16.03 -24.22 2.31
C GLN A 275 17.21 -23.78 1.42
N LYS A 276 16.95 -23.45 0.15
CA LYS A 276 17.97 -22.90 -0.73
C LYS A 276 18.40 -21.54 -0.22
N ARG A 277 19.71 -21.27 -0.30
CA ARG A 277 20.33 -20.05 0.23
C ARG A 277 20.15 -18.85 -0.70
N ASP A 278 18.99 -18.74 -1.36
CA ASP A 278 18.67 -17.71 -2.33
C ASP A 278 17.67 -16.67 -1.79
N ILE A 279 17.51 -15.58 -2.56
CA ILE A 279 16.44 -14.61 -2.39
C ILE A 279 15.42 -14.83 -3.49
N ASN A 280 14.20 -15.19 -3.11
CA ASN A 280 13.11 -15.38 -4.05
C ASN A 280 12.14 -14.20 -3.95
N VAL A 281 11.96 -13.48 -5.05
CA VAL A 281 11.07 -12.32 -5.12
C VAL A 281 9.79 -12.70 -5.84
N TYR A 282 8.66 -12.42 -5.22
CA TYR A 282 7.32 -12.62 -5.79
C TYR A 282 6.59 -11.29 -5.88
N GLN A 283 6.33 -10.81 -7.09
CA GLN A 283 5.43 -9.70 -7.33
C GLN A 283 4.01 -10.23 -7.43
N ILE A 284 3.16 -9.79 -6.52
CA ILE A 284 1.73 -10.12 -6.50
C ILE A 284 1.02 -8.90 -7.05
N ALA A 285 0.79 -8.93 -8.35
CA ALA A 285 0.39 -7.77 -9.14
C ALA A 285 -0.44 -8.22 -10.34
N SER A 286 -1.36 -7.36 -10.79
CA SER A 286 -2.27 -7.65 -11.91
C SER A 286 -1.88 -6.95 -13.20
N SER A 287 -1.04 -5.92 -13.18
CA SER A 287 -0.89 -5.01 -14.32
C SER A 287 -0.34 -5.61 -15.63
N VAL A 288 0.42 -6.70 -15.58
CA VAL A 288 0.90 -7.38 -16.80
C VAL A 288 -0.13 -8.38 -17.36
N VAL A 289 -0.89 -9.04 -16.48
CA VAL A 289 -1.71 -10.20 -16.85
C VAL A 289 -3.22 -9.92 -16.89
N ASN A 290 -3.69 -8.93 -16.13
CA ASN A 290 -5.09 -8.53 -16.04
C ASN A 290 -5.22 -7.04 -15.66
N PRO A 291 -4.83 -6.10 -16.54
CA PRO A 291 -4.74 -4.68 -16.20
C PRO A 291 -6.11 -4.01 -15.97
N LEU A 292 -6.23 -3.24 -14.88
CA LEU A 292 -7.36 -2.33 -14.64
C LEU A 292 -6.99 -0.91 -15.10
N VAL A 293 -7.59 -0.44 -16.20
CA VAL A 293 -7.32 0.89 -16.76
C VAL A 293 -8.18 1.96 -16.05
N PHE A 294 -7.62 3.13 -15.77
CA PHE A 294 -8.32 4.20 -15.04
C PHE A 294 -9.62 4.67 -15.72
N GLN A 295 -9.68 4.73 -17.05
CA GLN A 295 -10.92 5.04 -17.76
C GLN A 295 -12.03 4.01 -17.49
N ASP A 296 -11.68 2.73 -17.36
CA ASP A 296 -12.64 1.66 -17.11
C ASP A 296 -13.05 1.66 -15.64
N LEU A 297 -12.11 1.88 -14.72
CA LEU A 297 -12.42 2.14 -13.32
C LEU A 297 -13.43 3.30 -13.19
N ALA A 298 -13.20 4.44 -13.85
CA ALA A 298 -14.13 5.57 -13.82
C ALA A 298 -15.55 5.21 -14.28
N ARG A 299 -15.69 4.37 -15.31
CA ARG A 299 -16.98 3.85 -15.78
C ARG A 299 -17.61 2.92 -14.74
N LEU A 300 -16.85 1.99 -14.16
CA LEU A 300 -17.33 1.07 -13.13
C LEU A 300 -17.81 1.81 -11.87
N LEU A 301 -17.08 2.84 -11.43
CA LEU A 301 -17.51 3.69 -10.33
C LEU A 301 -18.83 4.40 -10.65
N TYR A 302 -18.95 4.95 -11.86
CA TYR A 302 -20.18 5.61 -12.31
C TYR A 302 -21.36 4.64 -12.37
N GLU A 303 -21.19 3.43 -12.93
CA GLU A 303 -22.22 2.39 -12.98
C GLU A 303 -22.69 2.00 -11.57
N HIS A 304 -21.77 1.78 -10.64
CA HIS A 304 -22.11 1.47 -9.24
C HIS A 304 -22.89 2.60 -8.58
N TYR A 305 -22.38 3.84 -8.61
CA TYR A 305 -23.03 4.93 -7.88
C TYR A 305 -24.30 5.47 -8.56
N SER A 306 -24.48 5.21 -9.86
CA SER A 306 -25.76 5.47 -10.53
C SER A 306 -26.85 4.49 -10.10
N SER A 307 -26.49 3.21 -9.90
CA SER A 307 -27.43 2.15 -9.49
C SER A 307 -27.64 2.07 -7.98
N SER A 308 -26.60 2.34 -7.19
CA SER A 308 -26.59 2.29 -5.72
C SER A 308 -25.99 3.57 -5.12
N PRO A 309 -26.69 4.72 -5.26
CA PRO A 309 -26.16 6.02 -4.84
C PRO A 309 -25.87 6.09 -3.34
N CYS A 310 -24.93 6.96 -2.97
CA CYS A 310 -24.81 7.41 -1.58
C CYS A 310 -26.03 8.26 -1.21
N ILE A 311 -26.31 8.35 0.09
CA ILE A 311 -27.41 9.14 0.62
C ILE A 311 -26.86 10.38 1.33
N ASP A 312 -27.43 11.55 1.06
CA ASP A 312 -27.08 12.79 1.74
C ASP A 312 -27.67 12.85 3.16
N SER A 313 -27.34 13.89 3.93
CA SER A 313 -27.85 14.09 5.29
C SER A 313 -29.38 14.27 5.38
N LYS A 314 -30.06 14.47 4.24
CA LYS A 314 -31.52 14.64 4.12
C LYS A 314 -32.20 13.38 3.59
N GLY A 315 -31.48 12.26 3.46
CA GLY A 315 -32.05 11.01 2.96
C GLY A 315 -32.19 10.95 1.43
N ARG A 316 -31.59 11.89 0.69
CA ARG A 316 -31.73 11.96 -0.78
C ARG A 316 -30.57 11.27 -1.48
N PRO A 317 -30.82 10.54 -2.58
CA PRO A 317 -29.77 9.98 -3.44
C PRO A 317 -28.85 11.07 -4.00
N ILE A 318 -27.53 10.88 -3.84
CA ILE A 318 -26.50 11.72 -4.45
C ILE A 318 -26.26 11.24 -5.87
N GLN A 319 -26.55 12.09 -6.85
CA GLN A 319 -26.26 11.83 -8.26
C GLN A 319 -24.84 12.27 -8.58
N VAL A 320 -24.06 11.39 -9.20
CA VAL A 320 -22.66 11.66 -9.56
C VAL A 320 -22.53 11.61 -11.09
N PRO A 321 -21.84 12.58 -11.72
CA PRO A 321 -21.55 12.49 -13.15
C PRO A 321 -20.44 11.47 -13.41
N LEU A 322 -20.29 10.99 -14.65
CA LEU A 322 -19.10 10.22 -15.03
C LEU A 322 -17.83 11.02 -14.68
N MET A 323 -16.92 10.37 -13.95
CA MET A 323 -15.70 11.03 -13.48
C MET A 323 -14.86 11.52 -14.67
N LYS A 324 -14.50 12.80 -14.66
CA LYS A 324 -13.59 13.37 -15.65
C LYS A 324 -12.13 13.07 -15.29
N LEU A 325 -11.36 12.58 -16.25
CA LEU A 325 -9.94 12.27 -16.05
C LEU A 325 -9.09 13.36 -16.69
N PHE A 326 -8.11 13.87 -15.94
CA PHE A 326 -7.27 15.00 -16.36
C PHE A 326 -5.81 14.59 -16.36
N SER A 327 -5.07 14.94 -17.42
CA SER A 327 -3.62 14.75 -17.49
C SER A 327 -2.82 16.02 -17.16
N SER A 328 -3.50 17.15 -16.91
CA SER A 328 -2.90 18.43 -16.52
C SER A 328 -3.45 18.92 -15.17
N THR A 329 -2.53 19.35 -14.31
CA THR A 329 -2.85 19.95 -13.01
C THR A 329 -3.65 21.23 -13.14
N GLU A 330 -3.40 22.03 -14.18
CA GLU A 330 -4.12 23.25 -14.49
C GLU A 330 -5.57 22.97 -14.87
N GLU A 331 -5.80 22.01 -15.78
CA GLU A 331 -7.15 21.62 -16.21
C GLU A 331 -7.96 21.02 -15.06
N PHE A 332 -7.32 20.14 -14.28
CA PHE A 332 -7.90 19.54 -13.08
C PHE A 332 -8.30 20.62 -12.06
N SER A 333 -7.39 21.53 -11.75
CA SER A 333 -7.64 22.63 -10.81
C SER A 333 -8.78 23.53 -11.28
N GLY A 334 -8.79 23.88 -12.58
CA GLY A 334 -9.86 24.67 -13.17
C GLY A 334 -11.22 23.97 -13.10
N HIS A 335 -11.25 22.64 -13.29
CA HIS A 335 -12.47 21.84 -13.14
C HIS A 335 -12.99 21.83 -11.71
N LEU A 336 -12.12 21.58 -10.72
CA LEU A 336 -12.49 21.59 -9.31
C LEU A 336 -13.11 22.93 -8.88
N TRP A 337 -12.52 24.05 -9.31
CA TRP A 337 -13.06 25.37 -9.02
C TRP A 337 -14.44 25.59 -9.63
N ARG A 338 -14.63 25.22 -10.90
CA ARG A 338 -15.95 25.34 -11.57
C ARG A 338 -17.01 24.48 -10.87
N ASP A 339 -16.67 23.24 -10.53
CA ASP A 339 -17.57 22.31 -9.85
C ASP A 339 -17.94 22.80 -8.44
N ALA A 340 -16.98 23.31 -7.68
CA ALA A 340 -17.21 23.88 -6.35
C ALA A 340 -18.14 25.10 -6.40
N ILE A 341 -17.93 26.01 -7.37
CA ILE A 341 -18.79 27.20 -7.58
C ILE A 341 -20.21 26.76 -7.96
N GLN A 342 -20.37 25.82 -8.88
CA GLN A 342 -21.68 25.32 -9.30
C GLN A 342 -22.45 24.68 -8.14
N LYS A 343 -21.78 23.85 -7.32
CA LYS A 343 -22.39 23.20 -6.14
C LYS A 343 -22.78 24.17 -5.04
N SER A 344 -22.10 25.32 -4.95
CA SER A 344 -22.47 26.38 -4.01
C SER A 344 -23.74 27.16 -4.42
N GLY A 345 -24.32 26.86 -5.61
CA GLY A 345 -25.53 27.49 -6.11
C GLY A 345 -25.30 28.87 -6.76
N PHE A 346 -24.05 29.23 -7.05
CA PHE A 346 -23.68 30.58 -7.50
C PHE A 346 -23.92 30.83 -9.00
N THR A 347 -24.43 29.86 -9.75
CA THR A 347 -24.70 30.00 -11.20
C THR A 347 -26.05 30.65 -11.54
N ALA A 348 -26.90 30.97 -10.56
CA ALA A 348 -28.25 31.51 -10.81
C ALA A 348 -28.48 32.98 -10.39
N MET A 349 -27.48 33.69 -9.86
CA MET A 349 -27.62 35.11 -9.48
C MET A 349 -26.46 35.97 -9.99
N ALA A 350 -26.08 35.76 -11.26
CA ALA A 350 -25.25 36.71 -12.00
C ALA A 350 -26.07 37.94 -12.48
N SER A 351 -26.93 38.46 -11.62
CA SER A 351 -27.61 39.73 -11.81
C SER A 351 -27.32 40.62 -10.59
N SER A 352 -26.38 41.53 -10.80
CA SER A 352 -26.01 42.67 -9.95
C SER A 352 -25.05 42.39 -8.77
N LYS A 353 -23.76 42.68 -8.99
CA LYS A 353 -22.73 42.98 -7.97
C LYS A 353 -22.61 41.99 -6.79
N GLY A 354 -22.45 40.68 -7.04
CA GLY A 354 -22.30 39.69 -5.97
C GLY A 354 -20.84 39.33 -5.67
N LYS A 355 -20.21 39.92 -4.65
CA LYS A 355 -19.01 39.31 -4.04
C LYS A 355 -19.42 37.97 -3.43
N MET A 356 -18.70 36.90 -3.75
CA MET A 356 -18.89 35.60 -3.09
C MET A 356 -18.80 35.81 -1.57
N SER A 357 -19.75 35.26 -0.80
CA SER A 357 -19.64 35.29 0.66
C SER A 357 -18.32 34.62 1.04
N GLN A 358 -17.50 35.30 1.83
CA GLN A 358 -16.19 34.80 2.27
C GLN A 358 -16.28 33.40 2.90
N LYS A 359 -17.43 33.05 3.47
CA LYS A 359 -17.71 31.71 4.00
C LYS A 359 -17.84 30.63 2.92
N LEU A 360 -18.52 30.92 1.80
CA LEU A 360 -18.66 30.00 0.67
C LEU A 360 -17.33 29.82 -0.07
N GLU A 361 -16.60 30.91 -0.26
CA GLU A 361 -15.25 30.89 -0.83
C GLU A 361 -14.31 29.97 -0.02
N ASN A 362 -14.37 30.07 1.31
CA ASN A 362 -13.59 29.23 2.20
C ASN A 362 -13.95 27.74 2.10
N ILE A 363 -15.23 27.41 1.91
CA ILE A 363 -15.69 26.02 1.74
C ILE A 363 -15.20 25.46 0.41
N CYS A 364 -15.41 26.19 -0.69
CA CYS A 364 -14.93 25.80 -2.02
C CYS A 364 -13.42 25.60 -2.01
N ARG A 365 -12.67 26.56 -1.46
CA ARG A 365 -11.21 26.47 -1.33
C ARG A 365 -10.77 25.23 -0.56
N LYS A 366 -11.35 24.96 0.61
CA LYS A 366 -11.00 23.75 1.39
C LYS A 366 -11.23 22.46 0.61
N SER A 367 -12.35 22.35 -0.12
CA SER A 367 -12.64 21.19 -0.95
C SER A 367 -11.64 21.03 -2.09
N VAL A 368 -11.28 22.13 -2.76
CA VAL A 368 -10.30 22.13 -3.86
C VAL A 368 -8.91 21.75 -3.33
N GLU A 369 -8.47 22.33 -2.21
CA GLU A 369 -7.17 22.03 -1.61
C GLU A 369 -7.08 20.56 -1.16
N GLN A 370 -8.15 19.99 -0.62
CA GLN A 370 -8.19 18.57 -0.27
C GLN A 370 -8.04 17.67 -1.52
N ALA A 371 -8.75 17.99 -2.60
CA ALA A 371 -8.67 17.22 -3.84
C ALA A 371 -7.28 17.34 -4.51
N LYS A 372 -6.67 18.54 -4.49
CA LYS A 372 -5.29 18.77 -4.94
C LYS A 372 -4.27 18.02 -4.09
N TYR A 373 -4.45 17.99 -2.78
CA TYR A 373 -3.58 17.23 -1.88
C TYR A 373 -3.59 15.74 -2.23
N LEU A 374 -4.77 15.14 -2.42
CA LEU A 374 -4.89 13.74 -2.85
C LEU A 374 -4.27 13.51 -4.23
N ALA A 375 -4.50 14.42 -5.18
CA ALA A 375 -3.90 14.33 -6.51
C ALA A 375 -2.36 14.36 -6.43
N ASN A 376 -1.77 15.26 -5.65
CA ASN A 376 -0.32 15.37 -5.50
C ASN A 376 0.30 14.13 -4.84
N ILE A 377 -0.37 13.54 -3.84
CA ILE A 377 0.13 12.31 -3.19
C ILE A 377 0.05 11.10 -4.13
N TYR A 378 -0.99 11.03 -4.95
CA TYR A 378 -1.23 9.87 -5.82
C TYR A 378 -0.67 10.03 -7.24
N GLU A 379 -0.29 11.24 -7.67
CA GLU A 379 0.32 11.51 -8.98
C GLU A 379 1.43 10.52 -9.35
N PRO A 380 2.38 10.18 -8.45
CA PRO A 380 3.44 9.21 -8.77
C PRO A 380 2.92 7.83 -9.18
N TYR A 381 1.72 7.47 -8.71
CA TYR A 381 1.06 6.19 -8.93
C TYR A 381 0.04 6.26 -10.08
N THR A 382 -0.66 7.37 -10.23
CA THR A 382 -1.68 7.57 -11.28
C THR A 382 -1.07 7.80 -12.66
N PHE A 383 0.19 8.25 -12.72
CA PHE A 383 0.98 8.36 -13.95
C PHE A 383 2.09 7.31 -14.04
N TYR A 384 1.99 6.22 -13.27
CA TYR A 384 3.02 5.19 -13.27
C TYR A 384 2.97 4.33 -14.53
N GLY A 385 4.01 4.40 -15.36
CA GLY A 385 4.14 3.59 -16.58
C GLY A 385 4.82 2.23 -16.38
N GLY A 386 5.19 1.86 -15.15
CA GLY A 386 5.68 0.53 -14.81
C GLY A 386 4.57 -0.51 -14.75
N ARG A 387 4.84 -1.74 -15.21
CA ARG A 387 3.95 -2.89 -15.14
C ARG A 387 4.70 -4.05 -14.50
N PHE A 388 4.19 -4.58 -13.39
CA PHE A 388 4.91 -5.56 -12.60
C PHE A 388 4.72 -6.96 -13.18
N ASP A 389 5.82 -7.54 -13.63
CA ASP A 389 5.86 -8.94 -14.04
C ASP A 389 5.60 -9.85 -12.83
N ASN A 390 4.80 -10.89 -12.99
CA ASN A 390 4.46 -11.83 -11.93
C ASN A 390 4.84 -13.29 -12.31
N SER A 391 5.82 -13.49 -13.20
CA SER A 391 6.15 -14.81 -13.73
C SER A 391 6.61 -15.81 -12.65
N ASN A 392 7.33 -15.38 -11.61
CA ASN A 392 7.67 -16.21 -10.45
C ASN A 392 6.41 -16.59 -9.67
N THR A 393 5.49 -15.64 -9.46
CA THR A 393 4.21 -15.89 -8.80
C THR A 393 3.35 -16.88 -9.59
N GLU A 394 3.29 -16.76 -10.92
CA GLU A 394 2.60 -17.73 -11.78
C GLU A 394 3.24 -19.12 -11.68
N ARG A 395 4.57 -19.22 -11.78
CA ARG A 395 5.28 -20.49 -11.61
C ARG A 395 5.07 -21.13 -10.24
N LEU A 396 4.97 -20.33 -9.18
CA LEU A 396 4.68 -20.80 -7.84
C LEU A 396 3.29 -21.46 -7.78
N MET A 397 2.31 -20.90 -8.48
CA MET A 397 0.97 -21.47 -8.58
C MET A 397 0.94 -22.71 -9.48
N GLU A 398 1.69 -22.72 -10.59
CA GLU A 398 1.72 -23.85 -11.53
C GLU A 398 2.17 -25.17 -10.89
N ILE A 399 3.10 -25.10 -9.94
CA ILE A 399 3.63 -26.28 -9.23
C ILE A 399 2.73 -26.77 -8.09
N MET A 400 1.67 -26.02 -7.74
CA MET A 400 0.68 -26.46 -6.75
C MET A 400 -0.23 -27.53 -7.36
N SER A 401 -0.70 -28.45 -6.51
CA SER A 401 -1.75 -29.41 -6.89
C SER A 401 -3.06 -28.70 -7.22
N GLU A 402 -3.95 -29.38 -7.97
CA GLU A 402 -5.27 -28.83 -8.29
C GLU A 402 -6.14 -28.61 -7.05
N GLU A 403 -5.90 -29.34 -5.96
CA GLU A 403 -6.56 -29.11 -4.68
C GLU A 403 -6.06 -27.82 -4.02
N GLU A 404 -4.74 -27.65 -3.91
CA GLU A 404 -4.13 -26.44 -3.37
C GLU A 404 -4.50 -25.21 -4.21
N LYS A 405 -4.59 -25.30 -5.54
CA LYS A 405 -5.06 -24.19 -6.40
C LYS A 405 -6.52 -23.80 -6.12
N ARG A 406 -7.39 -24.76 -5.76
CA ARG A 406 -8.79 -24.46 -5.41
C ARG A 406 -8.92 -23.85 -4.02
N GLU A 407 -8.11 -24.30 -3.07
CA GLU A 407 -8.13 -23.82 -1.68
C GLU A 407 -7.38 -22.50 -1.53
N PHE A 408 -6.14 -22.44 -2.00
CA PHE A 408 -5.19 -21.32 -1.85
C PHE A 408 -4.88 -20.62 -3.17
N GLY A 409 -5.78 -20.68 -4.16
CA GLY A 409 -5.57 -20.01 -5.45
C GLY A 409 -5.38 -18.50 -5.31
N PHE A 410 -4.46 -17.95 -6.08
CA PHE A 410 -4.18 -16.51 -6.16
C PHE A 410 -4.01 -16.04 -7.62
N ASP A 411 -4.75 -16.67 -8.54
CA ASP A 411 -4.75 -16.30 -9.95
C ASP A 411 -5.47 -14.95 -10.16
N VAL A 412 -4.68 -13.88 -10.27
CA VAL A 412 -5.19 -12.53 -10.55
C VAL A 412 -5.85 -12.41 -11.93
N LYS A 413 -5.63 -13.35 -12.86
CA LYS A 413 -6.34 -13.38 -14.17
C LYS A 413 -7.82 -13.74 -14.01
N ALA A 414 -8.19 -14.43 -12.94
CA ALA A 414 -9.57 -14.83 -12.67
C ALA A 414 -10.43 -13.66 -12.15
N ILE A 415 -9.84 -12.49 -11.88
CA ILE A 415 -10.58 -11.33 -11.39
C ILE A 415 -11.40 -10.73 -12.52
N ASP A 416 -12.73 -10.82 -12.41
CA ASP A 416 -13.65 -9.97 -13.16
C ASP A 416 -13.68 -8.59 -12.50
N TRP A 417 -13.00 -7.61 -13.11
CA TRP A 417 -12.92 -6.26 -12.58
C TRP A 417 -14.28 -5.59 -12.41
N LYS A 418 -15.25 -5.89 -13.28
CA LYS A 418 -16.58 -5.31 -13.17
C LYS A 418 -17.26 -5.83 -11.92
N ASP A 419 -17.31 -7.14 -11.74
CA ASP A 419 -17.92 -7.75 -10.56
C ASP A 419 -17.18 -7.35 -9.28
N TYR A 420 -15.85 -7.48 -9.28
CA TYR A 420 -15.03 -7.17 -8.11
C TYR A 420 -15.18 -5.72 -7.67
N ILE A 421 -15.10 -4.73 -8.58
CA ILE A 421 -15.24 -3.33 -8.19
C ILE A 421 -16.69 -3.01 -7.77
N THR A 422 -17.68 -3.39 -8.58
CA THR A 422 -19.06 -2.92 -8.40
C THR A 422 -19.84 -3.69 -7.33
N ASN A 423 -19.61 -5.00 -7.18
CA ASN A 423 -20.40 -5.88 -6.32
C ASN A 423 -19.64 -6.33 -5.07
N VAL A 424 -18.31 -6.29 -5.08
CA VAL A 424 -17.47 -6.75 -3.96
C VAL A 424 -16.84 -5.59 -3.21
N HIS A 425 -15.94 -4.85 -3.86
CA HIS A 425 -15.08 -3.86 -3.24
C HIS A 425 -15.85 -2.62 -2.75
N ILE A 426 -16.61 -1.92 -3.61
CA ILE A 426 -17.34 -0.72 -3.17
C ILE A 426 -18.38 -1.05 -2.08
N PRO A 427 -19.19 -2.14 -2.18
CA PRO A 427 -20.05 -2.56 -1.08
C PRO A 427 -19.29 -2.89 0.21
N GLY A 428 -18.14 -3.57 0.11
CA GLY A 428 -17.23 -3.84 1.22
C GLY A 428 -16.75 -2.57 1.91
N LEU A 429 -16.25 -1.62 1.13
CA LEU A 429 -15.81 -0.30 1.58
C LEU A 429 -16.92 0.45 2.33
N ARG A 430 -18.14 0.46 1.79
CA ARG A 430 -19.31 1.05 2.47
C ARG A 430 -19.65 0.32 3.78
N ARG A 431 -19.55 -1.00 3.80
CA ARG A 431 -19.90 -1.81 4.97
C ARG A 431 -18.90 -1.67 6.11
N HIS A 432 -17.60 -1.71 5.81
CA HIS A 432 -16.55 -1.82 6.82
C HIS A 432 -15.92 -0.47 7.20
N VAL A 433 -15.84 0.47 6.26
CA VAL A 433 -15.14 1.74 6.49
C VAL A 433 -16.12 2.88 6.80
N MET A 434 -17.23 2.97 6.07
CA MET A 434 -18.20 4.05 6.30
C MET A 434 -19.03 3.85 7.58
N LYS A 435 -19.43 2.62 7.91
CA LYS A 435 -20.23 2.34 9.14
C LYS A 435 -19.41 2.45 10.43
N GLY A 436 -18.09 2.28 10.36
CA GLY A 436 -17.18 2.43 11.51
C GLY A 436 -17.06 3.87 12.03
N ARG A 437 -17.53 4.87 11.27
CA ARG A 437 -17.57 6.28 11.66
C ARG A 437 -19.01 6.76 11.82
N GLY A 438 -19.67 6.33 12.90
CA GLY A 438 -20.87 6.99 13.42
C GLY A 438 -22.18 6.63 12.72
N MET A 439 -22.62 5.39 12.84
CA MET A 439 -24.04 5.07 13.05
C MET A 439 -24.12 3.97 14.11
N GLY A 440 -23.78 4.35 15.34
CA GLY A 440 -24.34 3.66 16.51
C GLY A 440 -25.78 4.13 16.63
N SER A 441 -26.70 3.19 16.47
CA SER A 441 -28.06 3.29 17.04
C SER A 441 -27.99 3.61 18.52
#